data_AF-A0AA39N9K8-F1
#
_entry.id   AF-A0AA39N9K8-F1
#
_cell.length_a   1.000
_cell.length_b   1.000
_cell.length_c   1.000
_cell.angle_alpha   90.00
_cell.angle_beta   90.00
_cell.angle_gamma   90.00
#
_symmetry.space_group_name_H-M   'P 1'
#
loop_
_entity.id
_entity.type
_entity.pdbx_description
1 polymer ?
#
loop_
_entity_poly.entity_id
_entity_poly.type
_entity_poly.pdbx_seq_one_letter_code
_entity_poly.pdbx_strand_id
1 'polypeptide(L)'
;MDAEFLPPPLTEAKEASIMRECIAAMQLSGFQEAGCTVCGQLTLLRNLSESWHVARLLSILENDTCTRKERFTNTDPVGPHPGPVRDTTTDFVCLKCRAAIRKGNVPKLALANNMWIGEVPDVLAQLSFVEWLLVACVRHSCCFVHVALAGHPDSGARKMIAHVVAFESPISKVYD
;
A
#
# COMPACT_ATOMS: atom_id res chain seq x y z
N MET A 1 3.57 42.18 43.04
CA MET A 1 3.88 40.74 42.99
C MET A 1 4.27 40.49 41.54
N ASP A 2 5.56 40.63 41.25
CA ASP A 2 6.07 40.51 39.89
C ASP A 2 6.09 39.02 39.53
N ALA A 3 5.12 38.62 38.70
CA ALA A 3 5.11 37.29 38.12
C ALA A 3 6.28 37.19 37.14
N GLU A 4 7.23 36.33 37.46
CA GLU A 4 8.38 36.03 36.61
C GLU A 4 7.86 35.50 35.26
N PHE A 5 7.97 36.33 34.22
CA PHE A 5 7.29 36.15 32.93
C PHE A 5 7.92 35.04 32.06
N LEU A 6 9.16 34.63 32.37
CA LEU A 6 9.89 33.65 31.59
C LEU A 6 10.28 32.45 32.45
N PRO A 7 10.08 31.22 31.96
CA PRO A 7 10.57 30.04 32.64
C PRO A 7 12.10 30.10 32.75
N PRO A 8 12.68 29.59 33.84
CA PRO A 8 14.12 29.53 34.00
C PRO A 8 14.77 28.69 32.89
N PRO A 9 16.01 29.00 32.50
CA PRO A 9 16.72 28.24 31.47
C PRO A 9 16.85 26.77 31.87
N LEU A 10 16.94 25.92 30.86
CA LEU A 10 17.06 24.48 31.07
C LEU A 10 18.39 24.16 31.77
N THR A 11 18.38 23.17 32.65
CA THR A 11 19.63 22.70 33.27
C THR A 11 20.41 21.86 32.25
N GLU A 12 21.74 21.92 32.29
CA GLU A 12 22.61 21.12 31.40
C GLU A 12 22.25 19.62 31.41
N ALA A 13 21.88 19.09 32.59
CA ALA A 13 21.45 17.70 32.73
C ALA A 13 20.17 17.38 31.93
N LYS A 14 19.20 18.32 31.88
CA LYS A 14 17.98 18.17 31.09
C LYS A 14 18.27 18.32 29.61
N GLU A 15 19.13 19.25 29.21
CA GLU A 15 19.55 19.41 27.81
C GLU A 15 20.22 18.13 27.30
N ALA A 16 21.15 17.57 28.08
CA ALA A 16 21.82 16.32 27.77
C ALA A 16 20.85 15.11 27.75
N SER A 17 19.79 15.11 28.57
CA SER A 17 18.73 14.08 28.50
C SER A 17 17.97 14.19 27.18
N ILE A 18 17.49 15.39 26.84
CA ILE A 18 16.74 15.65 25.62
C ILE A 18 17.58 15.27 24.39
N MET A 19 18.86 15.64 24.36
CA MET A 19 19.74 15.27 23.25
C MET A 19 19.89 13.75 23.13
N ARG A 20 20.08 13.03 24.24
CA ARG A 20 20.20 11.55 24.22
C ARG A 20 18.91 10.89 23.77
N GLU A 21 17.76 11.36 24.27
CA GLU A 21 16.45 10.85 23.86
C GLU A 21 16.18 11.14 22.38
N CYS A 22 16.54 12.33 21.91
CA CYS A 22 16.44 12.71 20.50
C CYS A 22 17.32 11.82 19.62
N ILE A 23 18.60 11.64 19.99
CA ILE A 23 19.52 10.75 19.27
C ILE A 23 18.99 9.31 19.26
N ALA A 24 18.50 8.80 20.39
CA ALA A 24 17.93 7.46 20.50
C ALA A 24 16.67 7.30 19.62
N ALA A 25 15.79 8.30 19.61
CA ALA A 25 14.60 8.32 18.77
C ALA A 25 14.93 8.44 17.28
N MET A 26 16.00 9.17 16.94
CA MET A 26 16.49 9.39 15.57
C MET A 26 17.40 8.28 15.05
N GLN A 27 17.67 7.22 15.82
CA GLN A 27 18.47 6.10 15.33
C GLN A 27 17.78 5.44 14.12
N LEU A 28 18.57 5.09 13.10
CA LEU A 28 18.09 4.46 11.86
C LEU A 28 17.26 3.19 12.14
N SER A 29 17.65 2.43 13.17
CA SER A 29 16.93 1.24 13.66
C SER A 29 15.48 1.53 14.10
N GLY A 30 15.17 2.78 14.44
CA GLY A 30 13.83 3.25 14.83
C GLY A 30 12.89 3.52 13.65
N PHE A 31 13.41 3.69 12.44
CA PHE A 31 12.65 4.01 11.23
C PHE A 31 12.82 3.01 10.10
N GLN A 32 13.80 2.11 10.20
CA GLN A 32 14.01 1.12 9.16
C GLN A 32 12.80 0.19 9.11
N GLU A 33 12.22 0.08 7.93
CA GLU A 33 11.06 -0.74 7.65
C GLU A 33 11.44 -1.82 6.63
N ALA A 34 10.74 -2.95 6.70
CA ALA A 34 10.79 -3.97 5.67
C ALA A 34 9.40 -4.57 5.47
N GLY A 35 9.22 -5.29 4.37
CA GLY A 35 7.98 -5.99 4.06
C GLY A 35 7.79 -7.23 4.94
N CYS A 36 6.54 -7.59 5.21
CA CYS A 36 6.16 -8.87 5.80
C CYS A 36 5.81 -9.89 4.71
N THR A 37 6.48 -11.04 4.69
CA THR A 37 6.24 -12.14 3.73
C THR A 37 4.80 -12.64 3.70
N VAL A 38 4.06 -12.49 4.82
CA VAL A 38 2.71 -13.03 4.95
C VAL A 38 1.63 -12.06 4.51
N CYS A 39 1.76 -10.77 4.85
CA CYS A 39 0.73 -9.76 4.60
C CYS A 39 1.16 -8.64 3.63
N GLY A 40 2.40 -8.66 3.14
CA GLY A 40 2.98 -7.65 2.25
C GLY A 40 3.15 -6.25 2.86
N GLN A 41 2.71 -6.05 4.12
CA GLN A 41 2.75 -4.72 4.74
C GLN A 41 4.18 -4.33 5.11
N LEU A 42 4.53 -3.08 4.79
CA LEU A 42 5.72 -2.42 5.31
C LEU A 42 5.57 -2.25 6.83
N THR A 43 6.56 -2.67 7.60
CA THR A 43 6.55 -2.64 9.07
C THR A 43 7.94 -2.35 9.59
N LEU A 44 8.03 -1.59 10.68
CA LEU A 44 9.31 -1.34 11.37
C LEU A 44 10.04 -2.63 11.72
N LEU A 45 11.36 -2.68 11.51
CA LEU A 45 12.20 -3.84 11.78
C LEU A 45 12.05 -4.37 13.21
N ARG A 46 11.88 -3.49 14.21
CA ARG A 46 11.62 -3.89 15.61
C ARG A 46 10.34 -4.71 15.79
N ASN A 47 9.40 -4.59 14.86
CA ASN A 47 8.11 -5.30 14.83
C ASN A 47 8.10 -6.43 13.80
N LEU A 48 9.27 -6.78 13.27
CA LEU A 48 9.48 -7.90 12.37
C LEU A 48 10.31 -8.97 13.10
N SER A 49 10.20 -10.18 12.59
CA SER A 49 10.99 -11.32 13.04
C SER A 49 11.28 -12.19 11.84
N GLU A 50 12.36 -12.96 11.89
CA GLU A 50 12.71 -13.81 10.76
C GLU A 50 11.65 -14.90 10.54
N SER A 51 11.27 -15.11 9.28
CA SER A 51 10.19 -15.99 8.84
C SER A 51 10.51 -17.47 9.09
N TRP A 52 11.79 -17.85 9.15
CA TRP A 52 12.20 -19.23 9.45
C TRP A 52 11.65 -19.73 10.78
N HIS A 53 11.43 -18.84 11.76
CA HIS A 53 10.81 -19.16 13.05
C HIS A 53 9.40 -19.74 12.94
N VAL A 54 8.73 -19.54 11.80
CA VAL A 54 7.38 -20.05 11.52
C VAL A 54 7.31 -20.85 10.22
N ALA A 55 8.44 -21.18 9.59
CA ALA A 55 8.47 -21.84 8.27
C ALA A 55 7.64 -23.13 8.22
N ARG A 56 7.67 -23.92 9.29
CA ARG A 56 6.91 -25.18 9.41
C ARG A 56 5.40 -25.00 9.58
N LEU A 57 4.95 -23.78 9.84
CA LEU A 57 3.54 -23.43 10.06
C LEU A 57 2.94 -22.69 8.86
N LEU A 58 3.71 -22.46 7.79
CA LEU A 58 3.24 -21.70 6.63
C LEU A 58 2.24 -22.47 5.76
N SER A 59 2.08 -23.78 5.95
CA SER A 59 1.08 -24.58 5.22
C SER A 59 -0.36 -24.07 5.41
N ILE A 60 -0.64 -23.35 6.49
CA ILE A 60 -1.95 -22.70 6.69
C ILE A 60 -2.25 -21.63 5.63
N LEU A 61 -1.23 -21.14 4.92
CA LEU A 61 -1.35 -20.13 3.86
C LEU A 61 -1.56 -20.76 2.48
N GLU A 62 -1.65 -22.09 2.38
CA GLU A 62 -2.00 -22.77 1.13
C GLU A 62 -3.47 -22.50 0.81
N ASN A 63 -3.71 -21.83 -0.32
CA ASN A 63 -5.07 -21.52 -0.76
C ASN A 63 -5.16 -21.42 -2.29
N ASP A 64 -5.54 -22.54 -2.89
CA ASP A 64 -5.73 -22.68 -4.33
C ASP A 64 -6.90 -21.85 -4.89
N THR A 65 -7.80 -21.38 -4.05
CA THR A 65 -8.95 -20.57 -4.52
C THR A 65 -8.61 -19.09 -4.65
N CYS A 66 -7.59 -18.63 -3.93
CA CYS A 66 -7.26 -17.21 -3.80
C CYS A 66 -6.12 -16.73 -4.69
N THR A 67 -5.44 -17.64 -5.40
CA THR A 67 -4.33 -17.29 -6.29
C THR A 67 -4.61 -17.73 -7.72
N ARG A 68 -3.96 -17.06 -8.66
CA ARG A 68 -3.96 -17.45 -10.06
C ARG A 68 -2.55 -17.35 -10.59
N LYS A 69 -2.13 -18.37 -11.34
CA LYS A 69 -0.88 -18.32 -12.10
C LYS A 69 -1.02 -17.29 -13.22
N GLU A 70 0.07 -16.55 -13.47
CA GLU A 70 0.18 -15.67 -14.62
C GLU A 70 -0.01 -16.46 -15.93
N ARG A 71 -0.67 -15.83 -16.90
CA ARG A 71 -0.94 -16.40 -18.22
C ARG A 71 -0.26 -15.51 -19.25
N PHE A 72 0.57 -16.12 -20.09
CA PHE A 72 1.25 -15.46 -21.20
C PHE A 72 0.49 -15.67 -22.51
N THR A 73 -0.32 -16.73 -22.58
CA THR A 73 -1.13 -17.06 -23.75
C THR A 73 -2.58 -17.37 -23.39
N ASN A 74 -3.48 -17.21 -24.36
CA ASN A 74 -4.90 -17.56 -24.18
C ASN A 74 -5.14 -19.07 -24.01
N THR A 75 -4.17 -19.91 -24.39
CA THR A 75 -4.20 -21.36 -24.22
C THR A 75 -3.69 -21.80 -22.85
N ASP A 76 -3.03 -20.92 -22.10
CA ASP A 76 -2.52 -21.27 -20.77
C ASP A 76 -3.67 -21.62 -19.83
N PRO A 77 -3.57 -22.76 -19.11
CA PRO A 77 -4.62 -23.18 -18.20
C PRO A 77 -4.77 -22.18 -17.05
N VAL A 78 -6.02 -21.90 -16.68
CA VAL A 78 -6.31 -21.15 -15.46
C VAL A 78 -6.12 -22.09 -14.29
N GLY A 79 -5.15 -21.79 -13.42
CA GLY A 79 -4.86 -22.62 -12.25
C GLY A 79 -4.26 -21.80 -11.10
N PRO A 80 -4.29 -22.37 -9.88
CA PRO A 80 -3.72 -21.75 -8.69
C PRO A 80 -2.20 -21.63 -8.76
N HIS A 81 -1.66 -20.72 -7.98
CA HIS A 81 -0.23 -20.73 -7.67
C HIS A 81 0.04 -21.84 -6.65
N PRO A 82 1.04 -22.72 -6.88
CA PRO A 82 1.32 -23.84 -5.97
C PRO A 82 1.90 -23.36 -4.64
N GLY A 83 1.53 -24.04 -3.56
CA GLY A 83 2.11 -23.88 -2.23
C GLY A 83 1.59 -22.68 -1.43
N PRO A 84 2.22 -22.38 -0.29
CA PRO A 84 1.75 -21.32 0.61
C PRO A 84 1.94 -19.95 -0.01
N VAL A 85 0.88 -19.13 0.02
CA VAL A 85 0.88 -17.80 -0.59
C VAL A 85 1.67 -16.84 0.29
N ARG A 86 2.84 -16.42 -0.19
CA ARG A 86 3.77 -15.53 0.52
C ARG A 86 4.58 -14.70 -0.47
N ASP A 87 5.02 -13.54 -0.02
CA ASP A 87 5.97 -12.70 -0.72
C ASP A 87 7.39 -13.25 -0.52
N THR A 88 8.03 -13.61 -1.63
CA THR A 88 9.37 -14.22 -1.65
C THR A 88 10.51 -13.20 -1.65
N THR A 89 10.21 -11.90 -1.75
CA THR A 89 11.21 -10.82 -1.76
C THR A 89 11.72 -10.47 -0.37
N THR A 90 11.04 -10.93 0.68
CA THR A 90 11.37 -10.65 2.08
C THR A 90 11.37 -11.91 2.94
N ASP A 91 12.38 -12.00 3.82
CA ASP A 91 12.51 -13.09 4.79
C ASP A 91 11.87 -12.76 6.14
N PHE A 92 11.15 -11.64 6.27
CA PHE A 92 10.60 -11.18 7.54
C PHE A 92 9.10 -11.46 7.67
N VAL A 93 8.65 -11.70 8.90
CA VAL A 93 7.23 -11.79 9.29
C VAL A 93 6.93 -10.82 10.43
N CYS A 94 5.88 -10.02 10.27
CA CYS A 94 5.48 -9.08 11.32
C CYS A 94 4.91 -9.82 12.53
N LEU A 95 5.06 -9.22 13.72
CA LEU A 95 4.64 -9.85 14.98
C LEU A 95 3.15 -10.22 14.98
N LYS A 96 2.30 -9.45 14.30
CA LYS A 96 0.86 -9.73 14.14
C LYS A 96 0.62 -11.02 13.36
N CYS A 97 1.27 -11.17 12.20
CA CYS A 97 1.15 -12.39 11.38
C CYS A 97 1.76 -13.59 12.09
N ARG A 98 2.92 -13.43 12.74
CA ARG A 98 3.56 -14.48 13.52
C ARG A 98 2.66 -15.00 14.65
N ALA A 99 1.99 -14.12 15.37
CA ALA A 99 1.07 -14.48 16.44
C ALA A 99 -0.15 -15.26 15.91
N ALA A 100 -0.70 -14.88 14.76
CA ALA A 100 -1.82 -15.58 14.13
C ALA A 100 -1.40 -16.96 13.59
N ILE A 101 -0.25 -17.04 12.89
CA ILE A 101 0.28 -18.31 12.35
C ILE A 101 0.54 -19.32 13.45
N ARG A 102 1.11 -18.89 14.58
CA ARG A 102 1.34 -19.77 15.74
C ARG A 102 0.05 -20.33 16.36
N LYS A 103 -1.08 -19.65 16.15
CA LYS A 103 -2.40 -20.13 16.58
C LYS A 103 -3.09 -21.00 15.52
N GLY A 104 -2.44 -21.25 14.38
CA GLY A 104 -3.03 -21.96 13.25
C GLY A 104 -4.05 -21.14 12.45
N ASN A 105 -4.06 -19.82 12.62
CA ASN A 105 -5.02 -18.94 11.97
C ASN A 105 -4.37 -18.18 10.81
N VAL A 106 -5.07 -18.10 9.67
CA VAL A 106 -4.66 -17.23 8.55
C VAL A 106 -4.86 -15.77 8.97
N PRO A 107 -3.81 -14.92 8.95
CA PRO A 107 -3.95 -13.51 9.28
C PRO A 107 -4.95 -12.80 8.37
N LYS A 108 -5.77 -11.88 8.90
CA LYS A 108 -6.81 -11.18 8.13
C LYS A 108 -6.29 -10.56 6.83
N LEU A 109 -5.11 -9.93 6.89
CA LEU A 109 -4.47 -9.24 5.76
C LEU A 109 -3.42 -10.13 5.07
N ALA A 110 -3.47 -11.45 5.24
CA ALA A 110 -2.54 -12.33 4.56
C ALA A 110 -2.74 -12.29 3.04
N LEU A 111 -1.67 -12.46 2.29
CA LEU A 111 -1.69 -12.60 0.83
C LEU A 111 -2.58 -13.79 0.41
N ALA A 112 -2.62 -14.84 1.24
CA ALA A 112 -3.51 -15.99 1.10
C ALA A 112 -5.03 -15.68 1.17
N ASN A 113 -5.43 -14.48 1.57
CA ASN A 113 -6.85 -14.07 1.68
C ASN A 113 -7.31 -13.21 0.49
N ASN A 114 -7.10 -13.68 -0.74
CA ASN A 114 -7.40 -12.94 -1.99
C ASN A 114 -6.66 -11.60 -2.13
N MET A 115 -5.57 -11.40 -1.40
CA MET A 115 -4.77 -10.17 -1.45
C MET A 115 -3.51 -10.34 -2.33
N TRP A 116 -3.20 -11.57 -2.75
CA TRP A 116 -2.10 -11.87 -3.66
C TRP A 116 -2.51 -11.60 -5.11
N ILE A 117 -1.84 -10.63 -5.73
CA ILE A 117 -2.03 -10.27 -7.14
C ILE A 117 -0.90 -10.84 -8.02
N GLY A 118 0.17 -11.35 -7.40
CA GLY A 118 1.40 -11.75 -8.07
C GLY A 118 2.47 -10.67 -7.99
N GLU A 119 3.66 -10.99 -8.50
CA GLU A 119 4.72 -10.01 -8.72
C GLU A 119 4.27 -8.98 -9.76
N VAL A 120 4.76 -7.75 -9.64
CA VAL A 120 4.51 -6.71 -10.65
C VAL A 120 5.27 -7.11 -11.92
N PRO A 121 4.59 -7.36 -13.06
CA PRO A 121 5.26 -7.70 -14.30
C PRO A 121 6.21 -6.58 -14.75
N ASP A 122 7.36 -6.94 -15.35
CA ASP A 122 8.37 -5.98 -15.82
C ASP A 122 7.77 -4.89 -16.73
N VAL A 123 6.81 -5.29 -17.56
CA VAL A 123 6.10 -4.38 -18.48
C VAL A 123 5.32 -3.31 -17.72
N LEU A 124 4.79 -3.63 -16.53
CA LEU A 124 4.11 -2.65 -15.66
C LEU A 124 5.10 -1.86 -14.79
N ALA A 125 6.24 -2.44 -14.44
CA ALA A 125 7.27 -1.78 -13.65
C ALA A 125 8.02 -0.67 -14.41
N GLN A 126 8.07 -0.75 -15.74
CA GLN A 126 8.79 0.19 -16.61
C GLN A 126 7.91 1.29 -17.22
N LEU A 127 6.63 1.37 -16.86
CA LEU A 127 5.73 2.39 -17.37
C LEU A 127 6.14 3.78 -16.88
N SER A 128 6.08 4.77 -17.77
CA SER A 128 6.13 6.18 -17.40
C SER A 128 4.94 6.54 -16.50
N PHE A 129 5.06 7.63 -15.75
CA PHE A 129 3.99 8.10 -14.86
C PHE A 129 2.63 8.24 -15.58
N VAL A 130 2.64 8.72 -16.83
CA VAL A 130 1.41 8.87 -17.64
C VAL A 130 0.83 7.51 -18.03
N GLU A 131 1.67 6.55 -18.43
CA GLU A 131 1.23 5.19 -18.78
C GLU A 131 0.72 4.43 -17.55
N TRP A 132 1.37 4.61 -16.39
CA TRP A 132 0.93 4.04 -15.13
C TRP A 132 -0.46 4.55 -14.76
N LEU A 133 -0.70 5.85 -14.96
CA LEU A 133 -2.01 6.46 -14.72
C LEU A 133 -3.07 5.93 -15.70
N LEU A 134 -2.73 5.70 -16.97
CA LEU A 134 -3.64 5.08 -17.95
C LEU A 134 -3.99 3.63 -17.59
N VAL A 135 -3.03 2.83 -17.11
CA VAL A 135 -3.26 1.45 -16.68
C VAL A 135 -4.01 1.38 -15.35
N ALA A 136 -3.69 2.26 -14.39
CA ALA A 136 -4.36 2.34 -13.09
C ALA A 136 -5.80 2.87 -13.22
N CYS A 137 -6.06 3.77 -14.17
CA CYS A 137 -7.36 4.39 -14.41
C CYS A 137 -8.19 3.69 -15.48
N VAL A 138 -8.57 2.42 -15.33
CA VAL A 138 -9.79 1.91 -16.01
C VAL A 138 -10.58 0.93 -15.16
N ARG A 139 -11.44 1.47 -14.28
CA ARG A 139 -12.75 0.89 -13.92
C ARG A 139 -13.81 1.95 -13.64
N HIS A 140 -13.88 3.03 -14.41
CA HIS A 140 -15.08 3.88 -14.40
C HIS A 140 -16.10 3.33 -15.41
N SER A 141 -17.22 2.84 -14.90
CA SER A 141 -18.34 2.29 -15.67
C SER A 141 -19.16 3.35 -16.43
N CYS A 142 -18.91 4.65 -16.23
CA CYS A 142 -19.56 5.72 -16.98
C CYS A 142 -18.88 7.07 -16.75
N CYS A 143 -18.63 7.84 -17.80
CA CYS A 143 -18.23 9.25 -17.73
C CYS A 143 -19.29 10.10 -18.44
N PHE A 144 -19.88 11.07 -17.74
CA PHE A 144 -20.80 12.05 -18.34
C PHE A 144 -20.08 13.39 -18.51
N VAL A 145 -19.99 13.87 -19.75
CA VAL A 145 -19.39 15.18 -20.08
C VAL A 145 -20.51 16.12 -20.52
N HIS A 146 -20.69 17.23 -19.80
CA HIS A 146 -21.61 18.30 -20.19
C HIS A 146 -20.81 19.45 -20.82
N VAL A 147 -20.92 19.62 -22.12
CA VAL A 147 -20.27 20.73 -22.85
C VAL A 147 -21.18 21.95 -22.80
N ALA A 148 -20.86 22.91 -21.94
CA ALA A 148 -21.51 24.22 -21.93
C ALA A 148 -20.65 25.24 -22.68
N LEU A 149 -21.20 25.84 -23.74
CA LEU A 149 -20.60 27.01 -24.38
C LEU A 149 -20.91 28.24 -23.52
N ALA A 150 -19.90 28.77 -22.84
CA ALA A 150 -20.00 30.10 -22.24
C ALA A 150 -19.96 31.14 -23.37
N GLY A 151 -21.14 31.61 -23.80
CA GLY A 151 -21.26 32.81 -24.62
C GLY A 151 -21.91 32.64 -26.00
N HIS A 152 -23.14 32.12 -26.09
CA HIS A 152 -24.22 32.70 -26.90
C HIS A 152 -25.49 31.82 -26.81
N PRO A 153 -26.66 32.37 -26.43
CA PRO A 153 -27.90 31.60 -26.32
C PRO A 153 -28.46 31.04 -27.64
N ASP A 154 -27.98 31.51 -28.80
CA ASP A 154 -28.49 31.11 -30.12
C ASP A 154 -27.55 30.21 -30.94
N SER A 155 -26.41 29.78 -30.35
CA SER A 155 -25.44 28.92 -31.05
C SER A 155 -25.69 27.45 -30.72
N GLY A 156 -26.35 26.75 -31.64
CA GLY A 156 -26.67 25.32 -31.52
C GLY A 156 -25.46 24.45 -31.17
N ALA A 157 -25.70 23.38 -30.40
CA ALA A 157 -24.68 22.47 -29.90
C ALA A 157 -23.81 21.92 -31.04
N ARG A 158 -22.52 22.28 -31.08
CA ARG A 158 -21.53 21.62 -31.93
C ARG A 158 -21.05 20.35 -31.23
N LYS A 159 -21.12 19.22 -31.96
CA LYS A 159 -20.55 17.94 -31.52
C LYS A 159 -19.03 18.10 -31.41
N MET A 160 -18.46 17.73 -30.27
CA MET A 160 -17.02 17.67 -30.04
C MET A 160 -16.55 16.21 -30.14
N ILE A 161 -15.49 15.96 -30.92
CA ILE A 161 -14.77 14.69 -30.93
C ILE A 161 -13.37 15.00 -30.41
N ALA A 162 -12.99 14.44 -29.27
CA ALA A 162 -11.68 14.64 -28.66
C ALA A 162 -11.27 13.40 -27.84
N HIS A 163 -9.97 13.25 -27.61
CA HIS A 163 -9.45 12.30 -26.62
C HIS A 163 -9.62 12.90 -25.23
N VAL A 164 -10.36 12.21 -24.35
CA VAL A 164 -10.61 12.66 -22.98
C VAL A 164 -9.67 11.92 -22.04
N VAL A 165 -8.90 12.67 -21.26
CA VAL A 165 -8.18 12.16 -20.10
C VAL A 165 -8.83 12.78 -18.88
N ALA A 166 -9.53 11.96 -18.09
CA ALA A 166 -10.27 12.40 -16.92
C ALA A 166 -9.47 12.08 -15.65
N PHE A 167 -9.36 13.04 -14.75
CA PHE A 167 -8.77 12.87 -13.42
C PHE A 167 -9.83 13.12 -12.36
N GLU A 168 -9.77 12.39 -11.25
CA GLU A 168 -10.60 12.66 -10.08
C GLU A 168 -10.18 14.01 -9.49
N SER A 169 -11.07 15.00 -9.54
CA SER A 169 -10.93 16.20 -8.72
C SER A 169 -11.55 15.87 -7.36
N PRO A 170 -10.85 16.07 -6.23
CA PRO A 170 -11.46 15.92 -4.91
C PRO A 170 -12.49 17.05 -4.72
N ILE A 171 -13.70 16.83 -5.20
CA ILE A 171 -14.82 17.71 -4.92
C ILE A 171 -15.31 17.34 -3.53
N SER A 172 -15.18 18.26 -2.57
CA SER A 172 -15.86 18.12 -1.28
C SER A 172 -17.34 17.85 -1.56
N LYS A 173 -17.90 16.78 -0.98
CA LYS A 173 -19.34 16.54 -1.02
C LYS A 173 -20.01 17.68 -0.26
N VAL A 174 -20.40 18.71 -0.99
CA VAL A 174 -21.36 19.72 -0.53
C VAL A 174 -22.70 19.04 -0.71
N TYR A 175 -23.28 18.55 0.39
CA TYR A 175 -24.68 18.12 0.66
C TYR A 175 -24.70 16.84 1.50
N ASP A 176 -25.47 16.89 2.60
CA ASP A 176 -25.69 15.84 3.60
C ASP A 176 -26.49 14.64 3.07
#